data_AF-A0A549YBJ3-F1
#
_entry.id   AF-A0A549YBJ3-F1
#
_cell.length_a   1.000
_cell.length_b   1.000
_cell.length_c   1.000
_cell.angle_alpha   90.00
_cell.angle_beta   90.00
_cell.angle_gamma   90.00
#
_symmetry.space_group_name_H-M   'P 1'
#
loop_
_entity.id
_entity.type
_entity.pdbx_description
1 polymer ?
#
loop_
_entity_poly.entity_id
_entity_poly.type
_entity_poly.pdbx_seq_one_letter_code
_entity_poly.pdbx_strand_id
1 'polypeptide(L)'
;MQVVKRILSLLPKGFLWRLSALNIVMIASVILLSGLAIYYTACSLVGAISDFNSQQQSLFNQTLFNYLLIFAIMTFILGSLLHFYSTKKLIKPIRNLIEATMQLKKGKYPKPTAETAHGEVGELVTHFNGLIRQLEANEETRRKMISDLSHELRTPLTNLNGYLQALRDGDMQGSQSLYEALHKETRHLMDLTEQMEMLKEWGICPPVFTRSTIMSMSQSS
;
A
#
# COMPACT_ATOMS: atom_id res chain seq x y z
N MET A 1 36.83 19.45 -12.96
CA MET A 1 35.69 19.87 -12.10
C MET A 1 34.30 19.74 -12.75
N GLN A 2 34.15 19.83 -14.09
CA GLN A 2 32.84 19.68 -14.77
C GLN A 2 32.30 18.24 -14.87
N VAL A 3 33.18 17.23 -14.95
CA VAL A 3 32.80 15.81 -15.05
C VAL A 3 32.10 15.30 -13.78
N VAL A 4 32.59 15.71 -12.60
CA VAL A 4 32.00 15.37 -11.29
C VAL A 4 30.58 15.93 -11.17
N LYS A 5 30.33 17.14 -11.68
CA LYS A 5 29.01 17.79 -11.67
C LYS A 5 27.99 17.06 -12.55
N ARG A 6 28.45 16.50 -13.68
CA ARG A 6 27.63 15.73 -14.64
C ARG A 6 27.29 14.33 -14.10
N ILE A 7 28.21 13.71 -13.37
CA ILE A 7 27.97 12.45 -12.64
C ILE A 7 27.02 12.71 -11.46
N LEU A 8 27.15 13.84 -10.76
CA LEU A 8 26.24 14.21 -9.67
C LEU A 8 24.79 14.45 -10.13
N SER A 9 24.58 14.94 -11.35
CA SER A 9 23.23 15.20 -11.90
C SER A 9 22.49 13.94 -12.36
N LEU A 10 23.20 12.82 -12.56
CA LEU A 10 22.61 11.51 -12.88
C LEU A 10 22.12 10.77 -11.63
N LEU A 11 22.36 11.32 -10.43
CA LEU A 11 21.95 10.71 -9.18
C LEU A 11 20.48 11.06 -8.91
N PRO A 12 19.56 10.08 -8.96
CA PRO A 12 18.16 10.35 -8.68
C PRO A 12 18.04 10.84 -7.23
N LYS A 13 17.42 12.01 -7.03
CA LYS A 13 17.22 12.66 -5.71
C LYS A 13 16.27 11.91 -4.76
N GLY A 14 16.12 10.60 -4.91
CA GLY A 14 15.27 9.76 -4.09
C GLY A 14 16.01 9.20 -2.87
N PHE A 15 15.25 8.91 -1.82
CA PHE A 15 15.65 8.12 -0.65
C PHE A 15 16.51 6.88 -1.01
N LEU A 16 16.21 6.25 -2.14
CA LEU A 16 16.97 5.12 -2.71
C LEU A 16 18.46 5.39 -2.87
N TRP A 17 18.83 6.55 -3.42
CA TRP A 17 20.23 6.84 -3.71
C TRP A 17 21.01 7.11 -2.42
N ARG A 18 20.37 7.70 -1.41
CA ARG A 18 20.97 7.88 -0.07
C ARG A 18 21.24 6.54 0.61
N LEU A 19 20.28 5.61 0.56
CA LEU A 19 20.43 4.28 1.14
C LEU A 19 21.51 3.45 0.43
N SER A 20 21.51 3.47 -0.91
CA SER A 20 22.54 2.78 -1.69
C SER A 20 23.93 3.41 -1.51
N ALA A 21 24.04 4.74 -1.45
CA ALA A 21 25.31 5.42 -1.20
C ALA A 21 25.87 5.08 0.19
N LEU A 22 25.02 5.06 1.22
CA LEU A 22 25.43 4.69 2.59
C LEU A 22 25.96 3.25 2.65
N ASN A 23 25.27 2.30 2.00
CA ASN A 23 25.74 0.91 1.94
C ASN A 23 27.02 0.75 1.13
N ILE A 24 27.18 1.46 0.01
CA ILE A 24 28.41 1.45 -0.77
C ILE A 24 29.59 1.96 0.07
N VAL A 25 29.38 3.02 0.85
CA VAL A 25 30.39 3.55 1.78
C VAL A 25 30.71 2.54 2.88
N MET A 26 29.69 1.89 3.46
CA MET A 26 29.88 0.84 4.46
C MET A 26 30.72 -0.32 3.89
N ILE A 27 30.34 -0.88 2.74
CA ILE A 27 31.06 -1.97 2.08
C ILE A 27 32.50 -1.56 1.77
N ALA A 28 32.71 -0.36 1.21
CA ALA A 28 34.05 0.15 0.92
C ALA A 28 34.90 0.29 2.18
N SER A 29 34.33 0.79 3.29
CA SER A 29 35.04 0.93 4.56
C SER A 29 35.47 -0.42 5.13
N VAL A 30 34.61 -1.45 5.06
CA VAL A 30 34.91 -2.81 5.54
C VAL A 30 36.00 -3.47 4.69
N ILE A 31 35.93 -3.32 3.37
CA ILE A 31 36.94 -3.84 2.45
C ILE A 31 38.30 -3.16 2.72
N LEU A 32 38.30 -1.85 2.92
CA LEU A 32 39.52 -1.07 3.13
C LEU A 32 40.15 -1.38 4.51
N LEU A 33 39.36 -1.45 5.57
CA LEU A 33 39.83 -1.82 6.91
C LEU A 33 40.39 -3.25 6.94
N SER A 34 39.66 -4.21 6.35
CA SER A 34 40.09 -5.61 6.27
C SER A 34 41.35 -5.75 5.42
N GLY A 35 41.41 -5.09 4.27
CA GLY A 35 42.57 -5.10 3.38
C GLY A 35 43.83 -4.52 4.04
N LEU A 36 43.69 -3.40 4.76
CA LEU A 36 44.80 -2.82 5.53
C LEU A 36 45.27 -3.75 6.65
N ALA A 37 44.34 -4.36 7.40
CA ALA A 37 44.69 -5.27 8.47
C ALA A 37 45.47 -6.49 7.94
N ILE A 38 45.02 -7.10 6.84
CA ILE A 38 45.71 -8.22 6.18
C ILE A 38 47.10 -7.77 5.69
N TYR A 39 47.20 -6.60 5.06
CA TYR A 39 48.47 -6.08 4.57
C TYR A 39 49.49 -5.86 5.70
N TYR A 40 49.09 -5.19 6.79
CA TYR A 40 49.98 -4.92 7.92
C TYR A 40 50.41 -6.20 8.66
N THR A 41 49.48 -7.13 8.88
CA THR A 41 49.79 -8.41 9.54
C THR A 41 50.72 -9.28 8.69
N ALA A 42 50.47 -9.37 7.39
CA ALA A 42 51.35 -10.09 6.47
C ALA A 42 52.76 -9.49 6.42
N CYS A 43 52.86 -8.15 6.39
CA CYS A 43 54.16 -7.45 6.43
C CYS A 43 54.90 -7.69 7.74
N SER A 44 54.20 -7.65 8.88
CA SER A 44 54.78 -7.92 10.21
C SER A 44 55.26 -9.36 10.34
N LEU A 45 54.51 -10.33 9.80
CA LEU A 45 54.85 -11.75 9.85
C LEU A 45 56.07 -12.06 8.98
N VAL A 46 56.13 -11.53 7.76
CA VAL A 46 57.29 -11.69 6.87
C VAL A 46 58.53 -11.01 7.44
N GLY A 47 58.41 -9.83 8.04
CA GLY A 47 59.52 -9.15 8.70
C GLY A 47 60.03 -9.86 9.96
N ALA A 48 59.23 -10.74 10.57
CA ALA A 48 59.62 -11.53 11.74
C ALA A 48 60.43 -12.80 11.37
N ILE A 49 60.39 -13.25 10.11
CA ILE A 49 61.14 -14.41 9.63
C ILE A 49 62.50 -13.93 9.11
N SER A 50 63.60 -14.32 9.77
CA SER A 50 64.96 -13.77 9.58
C SER A 50 65.65 -14.12 8.25
N ASP A 51 65.01 -14.89 7.37
CA ASP A 51 65.64 -15.51 6.19
C ASP A 51 65.24 -14.90 4.84
N PHE A 52 64.41 -13.84 4.84
CA PHE A 52 63.98 -13.18 3.60
C PHE A 52 64.94 -12.07 3.17
N ASN A 53 65.56 -12.23 2.00
CA ASN A 53 66.39 -11.20 1.38
C ASN A 53 65.52 -10.02 0.90
N SER A 54 66.04 -8.79 0.86
CA SER A 54 65.28 -7.57 0.52
C SER A 54 64.56 -7.63 -0.83
N GLN A 55 65.12 -8.39 -1.77
CA GLN A 55 64.53 -8.67 -3.09
C GLN A 55 63.28 -9.57 -3.03
N GLN A 56 63.24 -10.57 -2.14
CA GLN A 56 62.07 -11.45 -1.98
C GLN A 56 60.91 -10.73 -1.29
N GLN A 57 61.20 -9.81 -0.36
CA GLN A 57 60.19 -9.02 0.35
C GLN A 57 59.41 -8.07 -0.59
N SER A 58 60.09 -7.45 -1.57
CA SER A 58 59.43 -6.58 -2.55
C SER A 58 58.46 -7.35 -3.46
N LEU A 59 58.83 -8.56 -3.89
CA LEU A 59 57.97 -9.41 -4.73
C LEU A 59 56.72 -9.88 -3.97
N PHE A 60 56.88 -10.22 -2.69
CA PHE A 60 55.74 -10.56 -1.82
C PHE A 60 54.78 -9.39 -1.66
N ASN A 61 55.29 -8.19 -1.34
CA ASN A 61 54.48 -6.98 -1.15
C ASN A 61 53.67 -6.62 -2.41
N GLN A 62 54.29 -6.68 -3.59
CA GLN A 62 53.62 -6.42 -4.86
C GLN A 62 52.54 -7.46 -5.16
N THR A 63 52.85 -8.74 -4.94
CA THR A 63 51.91 -9.85 -5.21
C THR A 63 50.71 -9.79 -4.27
N LEU A 64 50.95 -9.60 -2.97
CA LEU A 64 49.91 -9.47 -1.96
C LEU A 64 49.01 -8.27 -2.24
N PHE A 65 49.58 -7.11 -2.54
CA PHE A 65 48.82 -5.91 -2.86
C PHE A 65 47.95 -6.11 -4.11
N ASN A 66 48.50 -6.72 -5.17
CA ASN A 66 47.75 -6.97 -6.40
C ASN A 66 46.56 -7.93 -6.16
N TYR A 67 46.75 -9.01 -5.41
CA TYR A 67 45.63 -9.91 -5.04
C TYR A 67 44.59 -9.20 -4.17
N LEU A 68 45.01 -8.45 -3.15
CA LEU A 68 44.08 -7.67 -2.30
C LEU A 68 43.26 -6.68 -3.14
N LEU A 69 43.88 -6.00 -4.10
CA LEU A 69 43.21 -5.05 -4.98
C LEU A 69 42.19 -5.74 -5.89
N ILE A 70 42.55 -6.88 -6.49
CA ILE A 70 41.63 -7.67 -7.34
C ILE A 70 40.41 -8.13 -6.52
N PHE A 71 40.62 -8.70 -5.33
CA PHE A 71 39.53 -9.14 -4.45
C PHE A 71 38.67 -7.97 -3.99
N ALA A 72 39.28 -6.85 -3.58
CA ALA A 72 38.56 -5.65 -3.15
C ALA A 72 37.64 -5.12 -4.25
N ILE A 73 38.13 -4.99 -5.49
CA ILE A 73 37.34 -4.53 -6.63
C ILE A 73 36.21 -5.53 -6.93
N MET A 74 36.52 -6.83 -6.95
CA MET A 74 35.54 -7.88 -7.25
C MET A 74 34.40 -7.89 -6.23
N THR A 75 34.71 -7.89 -4.93
CA THR A 75 33.71 -7.85 -3.85
C THR A 75 32.92 -6.54 -3.86
N PHE A 76 33.56 -5.41 -4.12
CA PHE A 76 32.88 -4.11 -4.22
C PHE A 76 31.85 -4.11 -5.36
N ILE A 77 32.23 -4.59 -6.55
CA ILE A 77 31.34 -4.64 -7.72
C ILE A 77 30.16 -5.58 -7.45
N LEU A 78 30.44 -6.82 -7.01
CA LEU A 78 29.38 -7.81 -6.74
C LEU A 78 28.44 -7.36 -5.62
N GLY A 79 29.00 -6.86 -4.51
CA GLY A 79 28.23 -6.38 -3.37
C GLY A 79 27.36 -5.18 -3.75
N SER A 80 27.91 -4.21 -4.48
CA SER A 80 27.17 -3.04 -4.94
C SER A 80 26.05 -3.41 -5.91
N LEU A 81 26.29 -4.35 -6.84
CA LEU A 81 25.31 -4.79 -7.82
C LEU A 81 24.15 -5.53 -7.15
N LEU A 82 24.47 -6.49 -6.26
CA LEU A 82 23.50 -7.25 -5.49
C LEU A 82 22.65 -6.32 -4.61
N HIS A 83 23.30 -5.40 -3.90
CA HIS A 83 22.61 -4.43 -3.05
C HIS A 83 21.66 -3.52 -3.84
N PHE A 84 22.13 -2.99 -4.98
CA PHE A 84 21.32 -2.14 -5.84
C PHE A 84 20.08 -2.87 -6.37
N TYR A 85 20.24 -4.12 -6.82
CA TYR A 85 19.13 -4.95 -7.28
C TYR A 85 18.12 -5.23 -6.17
N SER A 86 18.58 -5.69 -5.01
CA SER A 86 17.71 -5.98 -3.84
C SER A 86 16.95 -4.74 -3.38
N THR A 87 17.63 -3.60 -3.26
CA THR A 87 17.03 -2.31 -2.87
C THR A 87 15.93 -1.90 -3.85
N LYS A 88 16.19 -2.00 -5.15
CA LYS A 88 15.21 -1.66 -6.19
C LYS A 88 14.00 -2.58 -6.14
N LYS A 89 14.21 -3.89 -5.93
CA LYS A 89 13.14 -4.89 -5.85
C LYS A 89 12.22 -4.66 -4.65
N LEU A 90 12.76 -4.29 -3.48
CA LEU A 90 11.98 -4.06 -2.26
C LEU A 90 11.24 -2.71 -2.24
N ILE A 91 11.86 -1.65 -2.76
CA ILE A 91 11.29 -0.30 -2.61
C ILE A 91 10.31 0.06 -3.74
N LYS A 92 10.43 -0.55 -4.92
CA LYS A 92 9.47 -0.37 -6.02
C LYS A 92 8.01 -0.65 -5.59
N PRO A 93 7.66 -1.80 -5.00
CA PRO A 93 6.28 -2.08 -4.57
C PRO A 93 5.78 -1.09 -3.51
N ILE A 94 6.62 -0.69 -2.55
CA ILE A 94 6.26 0.29 -1.51
C ILE A 94 5.90 1.64 -2.14
N ARG A 95 6.66 2.10 -3.14
CA ARG A 95 6.34 3.34 -3.87
C ARG A 95 5.02 3.26 -4.61
N ASN A 96 4.73 2.12 -5.24
CA ASN A 96 3.45 1.90 -5.90
C ASN A 96 2.28 1.94 -4.92
N LEU A 97 2.44 1.36 -3.72
CA LEU A 97 1.44 1.44 -2.65
C LEU A 97 1.22 2.88 -2.17
N ILE A 98 2.29 3.67 -2.01
CA ILE A 98 2.18 5.09 -1.65
C ILE A 98 1.38 5.86 -2.71
N GLU A 99 1.67 5.65 -3.98
CA GLU A 99 0.96 6.29 -5.09
C GLU A 99 -0.51 5.85 -5.16
N ALA A 100 -0.78 4.55 -5.03
CA ALA A 100 -2.13 4.01 -4.98
C ALA A 100 -2.93 4.58 -3.80
N THR A 101 -2.32 4.70 -2.62
CA THR A 101 -2.93 5.31 -1.44
C THR A 101 -3.24 6.80 -1.68
N MET A 102 -2.36 7.52 -2.39
CA MET A 102 -2.64 8.92 -2.76
C MET A 102 -3.82 9.05 -3.74
N GLN A 103 -4.02 8.07 -4.63
CA GLN A 103 -5.21 8.03 -5.50
C GLN A 103 -6.47 7.75 -4.69
N LEU A 104 -6.40 6.79 -3.76
CA LEU A 104 -7.49 6.45 -2.86
C LEU A 104 -7.95 7.65 -2.02
N LYS A 105 -7.00 8.43 -1.49
CA LYS A 105 -7.29 9.67 -0.75
C LYS A 105 -8.03 10.71 -1.60
N LYS A 106 -7.89 10.67 -2.93
CA LYS A 106 -8.60 11.54 -3.87
C LYS A 106 -9.95 10.96 -4.32
N GLY A 107 -10.42 9.88 -3.68
CA GLY A 107 -11.66 9.19 -4.04
C GLY A 107 -11.57 8.36 -5.33
N LYS A 108 -10.36 8.05 -5.80
CA LYS A 108 -10.14 7.19 -6.98
C LYS A 108 -9.74 5.79 -6.52
N TYR A 109 -10.31 4.76 -7.14
CA TYR A 109 -9.96 3.37 -6.88
C TYR A 109 -8.90 2.93 -7.87
N PRO A 110 -7.60 2.90 -7.49
CA PRO A 110 -6.54 2.47 -8.38
C PRO A 110 -6.69 0.98 -8.70
N LYS A 111 -6.22 0.58 -9.88
CA LYS A 111 -6.12 -0.85 -10.21
C LYS A 111 -5.22 -1.57 -9.21
N PRO A 112 -5.49 -2.84 -8.89
CA PRO A 112 -4.65 -3.63 -8.00
C PRO A 112 -3.18 -3.56 -8.42
N THR A 113 -2.30 -3.33 -7.45
CA THR A 113 -0.86 -3.25 -7.69
C THR A 113 -0.31 -4.66 -7.96
N ALA A 114 0.62 -4.78 -8.92
CA ALA A 114 1.15 -6.07 -9.35
C ALA A 114 1.94 -6.77 -8.22
N GLU A 115 1.56 -8.01 -7.91
CA GLU A 115 2.15 -8.89 -6.90
C GLU A 115 3.54 -9.40 -7.33
N THR A 116 4.49 -8.48 -7.48
CA THR A 116 5.87 -8.83 -7.85
C THR A 116 6.79 -8.97 -6.63
N ALA A 117 6.29 -8.58 -5.45
CA ALA A 117 7.00 -8.67 -4.18
C ALA A 117 6.69 -10.02 -3.50
N HIS A 118 7.71 -10.62 -2.88
CA HIS A 118 7.59 -11.86 -2.10
C HIS A 118 7.87 -11.53 -0.63
N GLY A 119 7.49 -12.41 0.29
CA GLY A 119 7.63 -12.18 1.73
C GLY A 119 6.64 -11.14 2.24
N GLU A 120 7.01 -10.43 3.29
CA GLU A 120 6.17 -9.48 4.05
C GLU A 120 5.68 -8.32 3.18
N VAL A 121 6.52 -7.87 2.23
CA VAL A 121 6.13 -6.81 1.27
C VAL A 121 5.09 -7.31 0.27
N GLY A 122 5.17 -8.59 -0.12
CA GLY A 122 4.16 -9.23 -0.96
C GLY A 122 2.83 -9.36 -0.23
N GLU A 123 2.87 -9.83 1.01
CA GLU A 123 1.68 -9.95 1.86
C GLU A 123 0.99 -8.58 2.08
N LEU A 124 1.77 -7.52 2.32
CA LEU A 124 1.25 -6.15 2.41
C LEU A 124 0.54 -5.72 1.12
N VAL A 125 1.10 -6.04 -0.05
CA VAL A 125 0.46 -5.76 -1.35
C VAL A 125 -0.86 -6.52 -1.49
N THR A 126 -0.89 -7.79 -1.09
CA THR A 126 -2.11 -8.61 -1.12
C THR A 126 -3.19 -8.04 -0.21
N HIS A 127 -2.86 -7.72 1.05
CA HIS A 127 -3.80 -7.10 2.00
C HIS A 127 -4.31 -5.74 1.51
N PHE A 128 -3.43 -4.90 0.95
CA PHE A 128 -3.81 -3.61 0.39
C PHE A 128 -4.73 -3.76 -0.84
N ASN A 129 -4.46 -4.71 -1.73
CA ASN A 129 -5.34 -5.00 -2.86
C ASN A 129 -6.72 -5.51 -2.38
N GLY A 130 -6.74 -6.33 -1.32
CA GLY A 130 -7.98 -6.77 -0.66
C GLY A 130 -8.80 -5.60 -0.10
N LEU A 131 -8.14 -4.65 0.57
CA LEU A 131 -8.74 -3.42 1.07
C LEU A 131 -9.37 -2.58 -0.06
N ILE A 132 -8.67 -2.40 -1.18
CA ILE A 132 -9.21 -1.66 -2.34
C ILE A 132 -10.50 -2.32 -2.83
N ARG A 133 -10.51 -3.65 -3.02
CA ARG A 133 -11.71 -4.37 -3.48
C ARG A 133 -12.88 -4.23 -2.52
N GLN A 134 -12.62 -4.33 -1.22
CA GLN A 134 -13.67 -4.17 -0.21
C GLN A 134 -14.24 -2.74 -0.21
N LEU A 135 -13.39 -1.72 -0.34
CA LEU A 135 -13.84 -0.34 -0.38
C LEU A 135 -14.64 -0.04 -1.66
N GLU A 136 -14.22 -0.59 -2.80
CA GLU A 136 -14.94 -0.46 -4.07
C GLU A 136 -16.32 -1.13 -4.00
N ALA A 137 -16.38 -2.37 -3.48
CA ALA A 137 -17.64 -3.09 -3.28
C ALA A 137 -18.59 -2.37 -2.30
N ASN A 138 -18.05 -1.78 -1.24
CA ASN A 138 -18.86 -1.02 -0.27
C ASN A 138 -19.42 0.26 -0.90
N GLU A 139 -18.62 0.98 -1.69
CA GLU A 139 -19.08 2.16 -2.43
C GLU A 139 -20.14 1.81 -3.48
N GLU A 140 -19.98 0.68 -4.19
CA GLU A 140 -21.00 0.18 -5.12
C GLU A 140 -22.30 -0.16 -4.40
N THR A 141 -22.21 -0.86 -3.27
CA THR A 141 -23.37 -1.18 -2.42
C THR A 141 -24.07 0.09 -1.93
N ARG A 142 -23.31 1.08 -1.47
CA ARG A 142 -23.84 2.39 -1.04
C ARG A 142 -24.58 3.10 -2.17
N ARG A 143 -24.01 3.12 -3.38
CA ARG A 143 -24.66 3.75 -4.55
C ARG A 143 -25.95 3.05 -4.94
N LYS A 144 -25.94 1.71 -4.94
CA LYS A 144 -27.13 0.92 -5.22
C LYS A 144 -28.22 1.20 -4.19
N MET A 145 -27.88 1.19 -2.90
CA MET A 145 -28.82 1.51 -1.82
C MET A 145 -29.45 2.89 -1.99
N ILE A 146 -28.66 3.93 -2.30
CA ILE A 146 -29.16 5.28 -2.54
C ILE A 146 -30.10 5.32 -3.76
N SER A 147 -29.77 4.59 -4.82
CA SER A 147 -30.60 4.49 -6.02
C SER A 147 -31.94 3.81 -5.74
N ASP A 148 -31.91 2.65 -5.09
CA ASP A 148 -33.10 1.87 -4.75
C ASP A 148 -34.02 2.70 -3.84
N LEU A 149 -33.44 3.36 -2.84
CA LEU A 149 -34.16 4.26 -1.96
C LEU A 149 -34.83 5.42 -2.70
N SER A 150 -34.10 6.06 -3.61
CA SER A 150 -34.64 7.16 -4.42
C SER A 150 -35.81 6.72 -5.29
N HIS A 151 -35.84 5.45 -5.69
CA HIS A 151 -36.93 4.87 -6.47
C HIS A 151 -38.16 4.62 -5.60
N GLU A 152 -37.99 3.96 -4.45
CA GLU A 152 -39.06 3.66 -3.50
C GLU A 152 -39.71 4.93 -2.93
N LEU A 153 -38.96 6.01 -2.73
CA LEU A 153 -39.53 7.30 -2.28
C LEU A 153 -40.30 8.04 -3.39
N ARG A 154 -39.94 7.85 -4.65
CA ARG A 154 -40.54 8.62 -5.76
C ARG A 154 -42.01 8.25 -5.95
N THR A 155 -42.35 6.98 -5.85
CA THR A 155 -43.71 6.46 -6.06
C THR A 155 -44.73 7.08 -5.10
N PRO A 156 -44.59 6.95 -3.76
CA PRO A 156 -45.54 7.52 -2.80
C PRO A 156 -45.60 9.05 -2.93
N LEU A 157 -44.46 9.73 -3.14
CA LEU A 157 -44.42 11.18 -3.31
C LEU A 157 -45.18 11.63 -4.57
N THR A 158 -45.05 10.89 -5.66
CA THR A 158 -45.76 11.18 -6.92
C THR A 158 -47.27 10.97 -6.75
N ASN A 159 -47.68 9.89 -6.08
CA ASN A 159 -49.09 9.63 -5.77
C ASN A 159 -49.69 10.72 -4.90
N LEU A 160 -48.99 11.11 -3.83
CA LEU A 160 -49.41 12.15 -2.88
C LEU A 160 -49.57 13.50 -3.61
N ASN A 161 -48.61 13.86 -4.46
CA ASN A 161 -48.69 15.08 -5.27
C ASN A 161 -49.83 15.02 -6.29
N GLY A 162 -50.05 13.87 -6.94
CA GLY A 162 -51.16 13.66 -7.88
C GLY A 162 -52.53 13.82 -7.23
N TYR A 163 -52.73 13.24 -6.03
CA TYR A 163 -53.96 13.40 -5.25
C TYR A 163 -54.20 14.85 -4.82
N LEU A 164 -53.16 15.53 -4.32
CA LEU A 164 -53.26 16.95 -3.93
C LEU A 164 -53.53 17.85 -5.13
N GLN A 165 -52.96 17.54 -6.30
CA GLN A 165 -53.20 18.28 -7.52
C GLN A 165 -54.64 18.11 -8.02
N ALA A 166 -55.17 16.88 -8.04
CA ALA A 166 -56.57 16.62 -8.40
C ALA A 166 -57.56 17.31 -7.45
N LEU A 167 -57.23 17.40 -6.16
CA LEU A 167 -58.01 18.18 -5.18
C LEU A 167 -57.98 19.68 -5.49
N ARG A 168 -56.80 20.23 -5.80
CA ARG A 168 -56.61 21.65 -6.10
C ARG A 168 -57.35 22.05 -7.38
N ASP A 169 -57.26 21.21 -8.40
CA ASP A 169 -57.80 21.49 -9.74
C ASP A 169 -59.34 21.22 -9.78
N GLY A 170 -59.91 20.66 -8.71
CA GLY A 170 -61.35 20.41 -8.56
C GLY A 170 -61.82 19.10 -9.20
N ASP A 171 -60.90 18.31 -9.76
CA ASP A 171 -61.16 17.02 -10.40
C ASP A 171 -61.52 15.93 -9.38
N MET A 172 -61.13 16.11 -8.11
CA MET A 172 -61.58 15.28 -6.98
C MET A 172 -62.16 16.13 -5.86
N GLN A 173 -63.19 15.60 -5.19
CA GLN A 173 -63.72 16.18 -3.96
C GLN A 173 -63.11 15.49 -2.74
N GLY A 174 -62.94 16.24 -1.65
CA GLY A 174 -62.48 15.69 -0.38
C GLY A 174 -63.43 14.60 0.11
N SER A 175 -62.94 13.37 0.23
CA SER A 175 -63.67 12.23 0.74
C SER A 175 -62.87 11.49 1.80
N GLN A 176 -63.55 10.70 2.63
CA GLN A 176 -62.91 9.84 3.62
C GLN A 176 -61.90 8.87 2.97
N SER A 177 -62.25 8.29 1.81
CA SER A 177 -61.37 7.38 1.09
C SER A 177 -60.10 8.04 0.56
N LEU A 178 -60.18 9.31 0.13
CA LEU A 178 -59.02 10.07 -0.31
C LEU A 178 -58.09 10.43 0.85
N TYR A 179 -58.66 10.81 2.00
CA TYR A 179 -57.88 11.02 3.23
C TYR A 179 -57.14 9.73 3.63
N GLU A 180 -57.82 8.58 3.60
CA GLU A 180 -57.19 7.29 3.91
C GLU A 180 -56.07 6.92 2.93
N ALA A 181 -56.23 7.22 1.63
CA ALA A 181 -55.19 7.03 0.62
C ALA A 181 -53.95 7.91 0.88
N LEU A 182 -54.15 9.22 1.10
CA LEU A 182 -53.07 10.17 1.43
C LEU A 182 -52.37 9.79 2.73
N HIS A 183 -53.13 9.40 3.75
CA HIS A 183 -52.59 8.97 5.03
C HIS A 183 -51.83 7.63 4.90
N LYS A 184 -52.25 6.73 4.02
CA LYS A 184 -51.51 5.49 3.72
C LYS A 184 -50.16 5.79 3.09
N GLU A 185 -50.09 6.67 2.10
CA GLU A 185 -48.82 7.07 1.47
C GLU A 185 -47.89 7.79 2.46
N THR A 186 -48.44 8.65 3.32
CA THR A 186 -47.67 9.33 4.36
C THR A 186 -47.10 8.34 5.38
N ARG A 187 -47.87 7.34 5.82
CA ARG A 187 -47.37 6.25 6.67
C ARG A 187 -46.27 5.45 5.99
N HIS A 188 -46.44 5.12 4.71
CA HIS A 188 -45.43 4.37 3.96
C HIS A 188 -44.10 5.15 3.89
N LEU A 189 -44.15 6.46 3.66
CA LEU A 189 -42.97 7.32 3.71
C LEU A 189 -42.31 7.33 5.10
N MET A 190 -43.10 7.37 6.18
CA MET A 190 -42.59 7.30 7.55
C MET A 190 -41.86 5.97 7.81
N ASP A 191 -42.46 4.85 7.42
CA ASP A 191 -41.85 3.52 7.56
C ASP A 191 -40.51 3.43 6.80
N LEU A 192 -40.43 3.98 5.59
CA LEU A 192 -39.19 4.03 4.81
C LEU A 192 -38.12 4.89 5.49
N THR A 193 -38.49 6.02 6.10
CA THR A 193 -37.55 6.86 6.85
C THR A 193 -37.03 6.18 8.12
N GLU A 194 -37.88 5.45 8.84
CA GLU A 194 -37.50 4.70 10.03
C GLU A 194 -36.52 3.55 9.69
N GLN A 195 -36.77 2.86 8.57
CA GLN A 195 -35.83 1.85 8.05
C GLN A 195 -34.44 2.43 7.73
N MET A 196 -34.37 3.64 7.17
CA MET A 196 -33.10 4.32 6.92
C MET A 196 -32.37 4.68 8.22
N GLU A 197 -33.10 5.08 9.25
CA GLU A 197 -32.53 5.43 10.55
C GLU A 197 -31.90 4.19 11.22
N MET A 198 -32.60 3.05 11.20
CA MET A 198 -32.06 1.78 11.68
C MET A 198 -30.79 1.36 10.92
N LEU A 199 -30.75 1.53 9.60
CA LEU A 199 -29.58 1.19 8.78
C LEU A 199 -28.36 2.09 9.07
N LYS A 200 -28.58 3.36 9.39
CA LYS A 200 -27.52 4.30 9.78
C LYS A 200 -26.86 3.90 11.09
N GLU A 201 -27.63 3.39 12.06
CA GLU A 201 -27.09 2.91 13.33
C GLU A 201 -26.26 1.63 13.17
N TRP A 202 -26.70 0.69 12.32
CA TRP A 202 -25.96 -0.54 12.03
C TRP A 202 -24.64 -0.31 11.28
N GLY A 203 -24.53 0.73 10.46
CA GLY A 203 -23.31 1.06 9.73
C GLY A 203 -22.12 1.47 10.61
N ILE A 204 -22.33 1.76 11.90
CA ILE A 204 -21.29 2.24 12.84
C ILE A 204 -20.58 1.08 13.58
N CYS A 205 -21.13 -0.13 13.58
CA CYS A 205 -20.52 -1.29 14.24
C CYS A 205 -20.79 -2.57 13.44
N PRO A 206 -19.81 -3.20 12.76
CA PRO A 206 -20.05 -4.53 12.25
C PRO A 206 -20.29 -5.45 13.45
N PRO A 207 -21.36 -6.27 13.46
CA PRO A 207 -21.51 -7.26 14.52
C PRO A 207 -20.30 -8.19 14.44
N VAL A 208 -19.51 -8.20 15.51
CA VAL A 208 -18.60 -9.32 15.76
C VAL A 208 -19.51 -10.52 15.95
N PHE A 209 -19.73 -11.28 14.87
CA PHE A 209 -20.40 -12.58 14.96
C PHE A 209 -19.48 -13.50 15.75
N THR A 210 -19.56 -13.42 17.08
CA THR A 210 -18.97 -14.42 17.96
C THR A 210 -19.73 -15.73 17.78
N ARG A 211 -18.98 -16.84 17.83
CA ARG A 211 -19.47 -18.22 17.65
C ARG A 211 -20.70 -18.57 18.51
N SER A 212 -20.93 -17.83 19.59
CA SER A 212 -22.10 -17.96 20.47
C SER A 212 -23.44 -17.67 19.77
N THR A 213 -23.50 -16.71 18.84
CA THR A 213 -24.76 -16.28 18.21
C THR A 213 -25.23 -17.24 17.12
N ILE A 214 -24.30 -17.95 16.47
CA ILE A 214 -24.63 -19.01 15.49
C ILE A 214 -25.23 -20.23 16.21
N MET A 215 -24.79 -20.53 17.44
CA MET A 215 -25.32 -21.65 18.22
C MET A 215 -26.73 -21.39 18.77
N SER A 216 -27.10 -20.15 19.09
CA SER A 216 -28.45 -19.83 19.60
C SER A 216 -29.52 -19.84 18.51
N MET A 217 -29.17 -19.56 17.24
CA MET A 217 -30.12 -19.61 16.12
C MET A 217 -30.38 -21.04 15.62
N SER A 218 -29.46 -21.98 15.89
CA SER A 218 -29.64 -23.41 15.55
C SER A 218 -30.56 -24.16 16.51
N GLN A 219 -30.90 -23.60 17.68
CA GLN A 219 -31.74 -24.27 18.68
C GLN A 219 -33.20 -23.79 18.69
N SER A 220 -33.56 -22.81 17.86
CA SER A 220 -34.94 -22.33 17.72
C SER A 220 -35.58 -22.71 16.38
N SER A 221 -35.10 -23.77 15.73
CA SER A 221 -35.70 -24.38 14.53
C SER A 221 -36.15 -25.80 14.85
#